data_AF-A0A5C4P3Q5-F1
#
_entry.id   AF-A0A5C4P3Q5-F1
#
_cell.length_a   1.000
_cell.length_b   1.000
_cell.length_c   1.000
_cell.angle_alpha   90.00
_cell.angle_beta   90.00
_cell.angle_gamma   90.00
#
_symmetry.space_group_name_H-M   'P 1'
#
loop_
_entity.id
_entity.type
_entity.pdbx_description
1 polymer ?
#
loop_
_entity_poly.entity_id
_entity_poly.type
_entity_poly.pdbx_seq_one_letter_code
_entity_poly.pdbx_strand_id
1 'polypeptide(L)'
;MDFDGGAGVDTVDYSGSTAGVNVNIRLGAGTAGTGGEAEGSILTGIETVIGSAFNDVLSAGPYTTATGVRLEGGSGDDIYSIGMGYTPTIIEQAGGGNDEVRVSVINPSGTILAANVERLTYVGTGAFTGYGN
;
A
#
# COMPACT_ATOMS: atom_id res chain seq x y z
N MET A 1 -15.32 -10.42 -3.40
CA MET A 1 -14.90 -11.09 -4.65
C MET A 1 -13.49 -11.61 -4.45
N ASP A 2 -13.06 -12.66 -5.16
CA ASP A 2 -11.66 -13.11 -5.14
C ASP A 2 -10.98 -12.56 -6.40
N PHE A 3 -9.94 -11.74 -6.25
CA PHE A 3 -9.13 -11.22 -7.36
C PHE A 3 -7.86 -12.08 -7.49
N ASP A 4 -7.62 -12.62 -8.69
CA ASP A 4 -6.41 -13.37 -9.03
C ASP A 4 -5.76 -12.73 -10.27
N GLY A 5 -4.59 -12.10 -10.09
CA GLY A 5 -3.85 -11.44 -11.18
C GLY A 5 -3.11 -12.42 -12.08
N GLY A 6 -2.70 -13.57 -11.55
CA GLY A 6 -1.97 -14.57 -12.33
C GLY A 6 -0.57 -14.10 -12.73
N ALA A 7 -0.32 -13.99 -14.04
CA ALA A 7 1.01 -13.68 -14.57
C ALA A 7 1.01 -12.30 -15.22
N GLY A 8 1.96 -11.45 -14.82
CA GLY A 8 2.09 -10.11 -15.35
C GLY A 8 2.32 -9.11 -14.23
N VAL A 9 1.86 -7.89 -14.46
CA VAL A 9 1.72 -6.85 -13.44
C VAL A 9 0.24 -6.53 -13.39
N ASP A 10 -0.40 -6.91 -12.30
CA ASP A 10 -1.85 -6.85 -12.18
C ASP A 10 -2.28 -5.70 -11.28
N THR A 11 -3.40 -5.07 -11.64
CA THR A 11 -3.94 -3.89 -10.98
C THR A 11 -5.36 -4.14 -10.47
N VAL A 12 -5.59 -3.80 -9.21
CA VAL A 12 -6.94 -3.65 -8.66
C VAL A 12 -7.20 -2.17 -8.42
N ASP A 13 -8.36 -1.71 -8.89
CA ASP A 13 -8.75 -0.31 -8.87
C ASP A 13 -10.02 -0.12 -8.02
N TYR A 14 -9.89 0.60 -6.91
CA TYR A 14 -10.96 0.98 -5.99
C TYR A 14 -11.33 2.47 -6.09
N SER A 15 -10.89 3.18 -7.13
CA SER A 15 -11.16 4.62 -7.29
C SER A 15 -12.66 4.97 -7.38
N GLY A 16 -13.49 4.00 -7.77
CA GLY A 16 -14.96 4.10 -7.76
C GLY A 16 -15.62 3.88 -6.40
N SER A 17 -14.86 3.47 -5.37
CA SER A 17 -15.42 3.10 -4.09
C SER A 17 -16.01 4.30 -3.37
N THR A 18 -17.18 4.10 -2.75
CA THR A 18 -17.92 5.16 -2.03
C THR A 18 -17.50 5.29 -0.57
N ALA A 19 -16.48 4.57 -0.13
CA ALA A 19 -15.86 4.63 1.18
C ALA A 19 -14.39 4.18 1.10
N GLY A 20 -13.60 4.52 2.13
CA GLY A 20 -12.21 4.09 2.23
C GLY A 20 -12.08 2.56 2.25
N VAL A 21 -11.03 2.06 1.61
CA VAL A 21 -10.72 0.64 1.49
C VAL A 21 -9.51 0.26 2.33
N ASN A 22 -9.58 -0.91 2.96
CA ASN A 22 -8.46 -1.54 3.63
C ASN A 22 -8.12 -2.83 2.91
N VAL A 23 -6.97 -2.85 2.23
CA VAL A 23 -6.56 -4.01 1.44
C VAL A 23 -5.11 -4.37 1.69
N ASN A 24 -4.83 -5.65 1.53
CA ASN A 24 -3.51 -6.22 1.70
C ASN A 24 -3.12 -7.01 0.46
N ILE A 25 -2.04 -6.57 -0.20
CA ILE A 25 -1.36 -7.36 -1.22
C ILE A 25 -0.18 -8.08 -0.56
N ARG A 26 -0.11 -9.40 -0.72
CA ARG A 26 1.00 -10.25 -0.23
C ARG A 26 1.26 -11.39 -1.23
N LEU A 27 2.34 -12.14 -1.02
CA LEU A 27 2.61 -13.32 -1.85
C LEU A 27 1.52 -14.38 -1.58
N GLY A 28 0.83 -14.81 -2.62
CA GLY A 28 -0.34 -15.69 -2.50
C GLY A 28 -1.61 -14.94 -2.11
N ALA A 29 -2.58 -15.63 -1.50
CA ALA A 29 -3.87 -15.03 -1.17
C ALA A 29 -3.74 -14.04 -0.02
N GLY A 30 -4.16 -12.78 -0.23
CA GLY A 30 -4.29 -11.70 0.75
C GLY A 30 -5.19 -12.02 1.94
N THR A 31 -5.30 -11.07 2.87
CA THR A 31 -6.41 -11.10 3.84
C THR A 31 -7.67 -10.57 3.18
N ALA A 32 -8.83 -10.93 3.70
CA ALA A 32 -10.07 -10.28 3.30
C ALA A 32 -9.95 -8.77 3.57
N GLY A 33 -10.14 -7.98 2.53
CA GLY A 33 -10.23 -6.53 2.61
C GLY A 33 -11.49 -6.11 3.35
N THR A 34 -11.49 -4.89 3.83
CA THR A 34 -12.62 -4.30 4.55
C THR A 34 -12.91 -2.89 4.03
N GLY A 35 -14.14 -2.44 4.21
CA GLY A 35 -14.58 -1.12 3.77
C GLY A 35 -14.90 -1.05 2.28
N GLY A 36 -15.87 -0.19 1.94
CA GLY A 36 -16.29 0.09 0.57
C GLY A 36 -16.47 -1.18 -0.29
N GLU A 37 -15.85 -1.15 -1.45
CA GLU A 37 -15.85 -2.25 -2.44
C GLU A 37 -14.80 -3.34 -2.13
N ALA A 38 -13.91 -3.07 -1.18
CA ALA A 38 -12.93 -4.04 -0.71
C ALA A 38 -13.51 -5.06 0.29
N GLU A 39 -14.71 -4.83 0.83
CA GLU A 39 -15.32 -5.69 1.87
C GLU A 39 -15.40 -7.16 1.43
N GLY A 40 -14.72 -8.03 2.17
CA GLY A 40 -14.66 -9.46 1.90
C GLY A 40 -13.86 -9.84 0.65
N SER A 41 -13.15 -8.89 0.03
CA SER A 41 -12.34 -9.16 -1.17
C SER A 41 -10.97 -9.69 -0.81
N ILE A 42 -10.51 -10.74 -1.48
CA ILE A 42 -9.17 -11.30 -1.28
C ILE A 42 -8.38 -11.05 -2.57
N LEU A 43 -7.18 -10.50 -2.42
CA LEU A 43 -6.29 -10.16 -3.54
C LEU A 43 -5.16 -11.19 -3.59
N THR A 44 -5.04 -11.88 -4.71
CA THR A 44 -4.02 -12.90 -4.97
C THR A 44 -3.22 -12.52 -6.20
N GLY A 45 -1.90 -12.45 -6.08
CA GLY A 45 -1.03 -12.11 -7.23
C GLY A 45 -1.32 -10.75 -7.84
N ILE A 46 -1.55 -9.73 -7.00
CA ILE A 46 -1.76 -8.34 -7.41
C ILE A 46 -0.54 -7.52 -7.00
N GLU A 47 0.00 -6.73 -7.94
CA GLU A 47 1.17 -5.89 -7.72
C GLU A 47 0.81 -4.41 -7.57
N THR A 48 -0.30 -3.97 -8.14
CA THR A 48 -0.76 -2.58 -8.10
C THR A 48 -2.13 -2.46 -7.47
N VAL A 49 -2.26 -1.54 -6.52
CA VAL A 49 -3.57 -1.14 -5.96
C VAL A 49 -3.74 0.36 -6.11
N ILE A 50 -4.90 0.75 -6.62
CA ILE A 50 -5.40 2.12 -6.62
C ILE A 50 -6.52 2.20 -5.59
N GLY A 51 -6.40 3.11 -4.64
CA GLY A 51 -7.36 3.42 -3.59
C GLY A 51 -8.54 4.23 -4.08
N SER A 52 -9.35 4.67 -3.14
CA SER A 52 -10.56 5.46 -3.31
C SER A 52 -10.27 6.96 -3.19
N ALA A 53 -11.32 7.79 -3.11
CA ALA A 53 -11.21 9.21 -2.79
C ALA A 53 -11.34 9.49 -1.27
N PHE A 54 -11.22 8.46 -0.45
CA PHE A 54 -11.39 8.50 1.00
C PHE A 54 -10.17 7.86 1.68
N ASN A 55 -10.08 8.04 2.99
CA ASN A 55 -8.98 7.51 3.80
C ASN A 55 -8.85 5.98 3.67
N ASP A 56 -7.82 5.56 2.94
CA ASP A 56 -7.51 4.17 2.64
C ASP A 56 -6.39 3.64 3.52
N VAL A 57 -6.34 2.31 3.59
CA VAL A 57 -5.22 1.58 4.20
C VAL A 57 -4.72 0.55 3.20
N LEU A 58 -3.62 0.88 2.54
CA LEU A 58 -3.01 0.06 1.51
C LEU A 58 -1.78 -0.65 2.09
N SER A 59 -1.89 -1.96 2.27
CA SER A 59 -0.83 -2.78 2.88
C SER A 59 -0.12 -3.62 1.83
N ALA A 60 1.20 -3.68 1.90
CA ALA A 60 1.99 -4.54 1.04
C ALA A 60 3.00 -5.38 1.82
N GLY A 61 2.88 -6.70 1.69
CA GLY A 61 3.77 -7.69 2.27
C GLY A 61 3.10 -8.66 3.26
N PRO A 62 3.88 -9.64 3.76
CA PRO A 62 5.33 -9.74 3.60
C PRO A 62 5.76 -10.27 2.23
N TYR A 63 6.50 -9.45 1.48
CA TYR A 63 7.22 -9.87 0.27
C TYR A 63 8.71 -9.75 0.52
N THR A 64 9.46 -10.82 0.30
CA THR A 64 10.93 -10.77 0.37
C THR A 64 11.56 -10.50 -1.00
N THR A 65 10.84 -10.72 -2.10
CA THR A 65 11.39 -10.68 -3.46
C THR A 65 10.51 -10.02 -4.52
N ALA A 66 9.29 -9.55 -4.20
CA ALA A 66 8.46 -8.87 -5.18
C ALA A 66 9.03 -7.49 -5.52
N THR A 67 9.17 -7.21 -6.81
CA THR A 67 9.63 -5.93 -7.36
C THR A 67 8.53 -5.32 -8.20
N GLY A 68 8.40 -3.98 -8.21
CA GLY A 68 7.37 -3.31 -9.00
C GLY A 68 6.01 -3.18 -8.31
N VAL A 69 5.95 -3.39 -6.99
CA VAL A 69 4.74 -3.13 -6.20
C VAL A 69 4.43 -1.64 -6.20
N ARG A 70 3.19 -1.28 -6.52
CA ARG A 70 2.70 0.09 -6.58
C ARG A 70 1.44 0.25 -5.72
N LEU A 71 1.43 1.30 -4.91
CA LEU A 71 0.28 1.71 -4.09
C LEU A 71 -0.04 3.16 -4.41
N GLU A 72 -1.29 3.45 -4.76
CA GLU A 72 -1.81 4.79 -5.03
C GLU A 72 -3.03 5.00 -4.15
N GLY A 73 -2.98 5.99 -3.25
CA GLY A 73 -4.00 6.26 -2.23
C GLY A 73 -5.15 7.03 -2.84
N GLY A 74 -4.85 8.21 -3.38
CA GLY A 74 -5.82 9.00 -4.14
C GLY A 74 -6.05 10.34 -3.47
N SER A 75 -7.23 10.52 -2.89
CA SER A 75 -7.52 11.63 -1.99
C SER A 75 -7.97 11.05 -0.65
N GLY A 76 -7.90 11.84 0.42
CA GLY A 76 -8.10 11.36 1.78
C GLY A 76 -6.78 11.31 2.54
N ASP A 77 -6.88 11.05 3.84
CA ASP A 77 -5.70 10.83 4.67
C ASP A 77 -5.36 9.33 4.64
N ASP A 78 -4.39 8.95 3.81
CA ASP A 78 -4.10 7.55 3.49
C ASP A 78 -2.97 6.94 4.33
N ILE A 79 -3.02 5.62 4.52
CA ILE A 79 -2.01 4.87 5.26
C ILE A 79 -1.41 3.76 4.39
N TYR A 80 -0.10 3.84 4.17
CA TYR A 80 0.68 2.83 3.46
C TYR A 80 1.44 1.94 4.43
N SER A 81 0.99 0.70 4.62
CA SER A 81 1.65 -0.25 5.52
C SER A 81 2.64 -1.14 4.77
N ILE A 82 3.93 -0.87 4.93
CA ILE A 82 5.02 -1.55 4.25
C ILE A 82 5.61 -2.64 5.16
N GLY A 83 5.29 -3.89 4.84
CA GLY A 83 5.76 -5.09 5.51
C GLY A 83 6.73 -5.93 4.69
N MET A 84 7.32 -5.37 3.65
CA MET A 84 8.24 -6.04 2.73
C MET A 84 9.67 -5.49 2.84
N GLY A 85 10.65 -6.24 2.32
CA GLY A 85 12.07 -5.84 2.33
C GLY A 85 12.48 -4.84 1.24
N TYR A 86 11.55 -4.44 0.39
CA TYR A 86 11.69 -3.39 -0.62
C TYR A 86 10.69 -2.26 -0.32
N THR A 87 10.98 -1.03 -0.76
CA THR A 87 9.99 0.06 -0.69
C THR A 87 9.12 0.02 -1.95
N PRO A 88 7.78 -0.12 -1.82
CA PRO A 88 6.87 0.05 -2.96
C PRO A 88 6.98 1.43 -3.60
N THR A 89 6.55 1.53 -4.84
CA THR A 89 6.28 2.85 -5.42
C THR A 89 4.98 3.37 -4.83
N ILE A 90 5.06 4.44 -4.05
CA ILE A 90 3.91 5.11 -3.45
C ILE A 90 3.61 6.36 -4.27
N ILE A 91 2.33 6.58 -4.59
CA ILE A 91 1.89 7.72 -5.41
C ILE A 91 0.73 8.42 -4.75
N GLU A 92 0.95 9.72 -4.52
CA GLU A 92 -0.01 10.61 -3.89
C GLU A 92 -0.29 11.86 -4.72
N GLN A 93 -1.54 12.33 -4.64
CA GLN A 93 -1.97 13.55 -5.30
C GLN A 93 -1.54 14.79 -4.53
N ALA A 94 -1.26 15.88 -5.24
CA ALA A 94 -1.00 17.15 -4.58
C ALA A 94 -2.27 17.64 -3.87
N GLY A 95 -2.20 17.83 -2.55
CA GLY A 95 -3.37 18.15 -1.73
C GLY A 95 -4.32 16.97 -1.53
N GLY A 96 -3.83 15.72 -1.68
CA GLY A 96 -4.58 14.48 -1.45
C GLY A 96 -5.05 14.34 0.00
N GLY A 97 -4.23 14.71 0.98
CA GLY A 97 -4.58 14.68 2.39
C GLY A 97 -3.32 14.77 3.25
N ASN A 98 -3.34 14.16 4.43
CA ASN A 98 -2.20 14.02 5.33
C ASN A 98 -1.76 12.56 5.44
N ASP A 99 -0.88 12.15 4.55
CA ASP A 99 -0.61 10.74 4.30
C ASP A 99 0.53 10.20 5.19
N GLU A 100 0.44 8.90 5.49
CA GLU A 100 1.39 8.22 6.38
C GLU A 100 1.93 6.92 5.77
N VAL A 101 3.26 6.83 5.69
CA VAL A 101 3.96 5.57 5.42
C VAL A 101 4.37 4.93 6.73
N ARG A 102 3.87 3.72 6.96
CA ARG A 102 4.23 2.86 8.10
C ARG A 102 5.14 1.74 7.65
N VAL A 103 6.33 1.64 8.23
CA VAL A 103 7.30 0.61 7.86
C VAL A 103 7.54 -0.32 9.04
N SER A 104 7.36 -1.62 8.83
CA SER A 104 7.59 -2.64 9.86
C SER A 104 8.86 -3.48 9.66
N VAL A 105 9.46 -3.43 8.46
CA VAL A 105 10.66 -4.19 8.09
C VAL A 105 11.79 -3.25 7.72
N ILE A 106 13.04 -3.66 7.97
CA ILE A 106 14.20 -2.88 7.55
C ILE A 106 14.38 -3.00 6.04
N ASN A 107 14.23 -1.88 5.33
CA ASN A 107 14.64 -1.76 3.94
C ASN A 107 16.16 -1.54 3.89
N PRO A 108 16.95 -2.44 3.25
CA PRO A 108 18.42 -2.34 3.24
C PRO A 108 18.95 -1.05 2.61
N SER A 109 18.17 -0.44 1.71
CA SER A 109 18.50 0.83 1.07
C SER A 109 17.87 2.05 1.76
N GLY A 110 17.22 1.85 2.92
CA GLY A 110 16.36 2.83 3.57
C GLY A 110 14.99 2.95 2.92
N THR A 111 14.08 3.68 3.58
CA THR A 111 12.78 4.08 3.01
C THR A 111 12.83 5.56 2.68
N ILE A 112 12.53 5.91 1.43
CA ILE A 112 12.39 7.31 0.99
C ILE A 112 10.90 7.58 0.82
N LEU A 113 10.40 8.67 1.41
CA LEU A 113 9.01 9.08 1.22
C LEU A 113 8.77 9.53 -0.22
N ALA A 114 7.61 9.15 -0.75
CA ALA A 114 7.13 9.70 -2.02
C ALA A 114 6.78 11.19 -1.87
N ALA A 115 6.70 11.91 -2.98
CA ALA A 115 6.15 13.26 -2.98
C ALA A 115 4.74 13.27 -2.39
N ASN A 116 4.37 14.36 -1.70
CA ASN A 116 3.06 14.55 -1.07
C ASN A 116 2.73 13.54 0.04
N VAL A 117 3.74 12.90 0.64
CA VAL A 117 3.56 12.14 1.89
C VAL A 117 4.13 12.95 3.05
N GLU A 118 3.34 13.15 4.09
CA GLU A 118 3.68 14.04 5.20
C GLU A 118 4.38 13.31 6.35
N ARG A 119 4.17 12.00 6.51
CA ARG A 119 4.68 11.25 7.66
C ARG A 119 5.30 9.91 7.29
N LEU A 120 6.43 9.63 7.94
CA LEU A 120 7.08 8.32 7.97
C LEU A 120 7.11 7.81 9.40
N THR A 121 6.44 6.70 9.68
CA THR A 121 6.43 6.03 10.98
C THR A 121 7.09 4.67 10.86
N TYR A 122 8.17 4.44 11.61
CA TYR A 122 8.73 3.10 11.77
C TYR A 122 8.06 2.41 12.96
N VAL A 123 7.44 1.25 12.70
CA VAL A 123 6.72 0.44 13.70
C VAL A 123 7.42 -0.88 14.00
N GLY A 124 8.62 -1.10 13.44
CA GLY A 124 9.45 -2.27 13.74
C GLY A 124 10.36 -2.06 14.96
N THR A 125 11.22 -3.04 15.25
CA THR A 125 12.08 -3.06 16.45
C THR A 125 13.57 -2.86 16.16
N GLY A 126 13.96 -2.75 14.89
CA GLY A 126 15.35 -2.62 14.45
C GLY A 126 15.82 -1.18 14.27
N ALA A 127 17.11 -1.01 13.97
CA ALA A 127 17.64 0.29 13.55
C ALA A 127 17.11 0.64 12.16
N PHE A 128 16.37 1.75 12.06
CA PHE A 128 15.71 2.19 10.84
C PHE A 128 16.34 3.49 10.31
N THR A 129 16.48 3.58 8.99
CA THR A 129 16.85 4.83 8.30
C THR A 129 15.73 5.20 7.34
N GLY A 130 15.16 6.38 7.53
CA GLY A 130 14.12 6.95 6.69
C GLY A 130 14.53 8.31 6.16
N TYR A 131 14.07 8.64 4.95
CA TYR A 131 14.30 9.92 4.29
C TYR A 131 12.94 10.57 3.95
N GLY A 132 12.80 11.86 4.25
CA GLY A 132 11.63 12.66 3.83
C GLY A 132 11.68 13.02 2.34
N ASN A 133 10.64 13.73 1.88
CA ASN A 133 10.49 14.24 0.51
C ASN A 133 10.91 15.72 0.36
#